data_AF-A0A4R4XA57-F1
#
_entry.id   AF-A0A4R4XA57-F1
#
_cell.length_a   1.000
_cell.length_b   1.000
_cell.length_c   1.000
_cell.angle_alpha   90.00
_cell.angle_beta   90.00
_cell.angle_gamma   90.00
#
_symmetry.space_group_name_H-M   'P 1'
#
loop_
_entity.id
_entity.type
_entity.pdbx_description
1 polymer ?
#
loop_
_entity_poly.entity_id
_entity_poly.type
_entity_poly.pdbx_seq_one_letter_code
_entity_poly.pdbx_strand_id
1 'polypeptide(L)'
;MTDTGNQNAQPGPRWSLDDERAFESARRRIGAVIAAYSARIGAAEAAGDDAEADRLADESDGYEELRRTLSPDDKAGIARINAEFPELLARVRAGLS
;
A
#
# COMPACT_ATOMS: atom_id res chain seq x y z
N MET A 1 39.43 39.13 -12.98
CA MET A 1 39.65 37.99 -12.06
C MET A 1 38.28 37.44 -11.70
N THR A 2 38.14 36.13 -11.83
CA THR A 2 36.94 35.36 -12.14
C THR A 2 35.83 35.40 -11.09
N ASP A 3 34.62 35.59 -11.61
CA ASP A 3 33.35 35.05 -11.12
C ASP A 3 33.53 33.59 -10.69
N THR A 4 33.08 33.24 -9.50
CA THR A 4 32.93 31.84 -9.09
C THR A 4 31.68 31.75 -8.23
N GLY A 5 30.54 31.78 -8.90
CA GLY A 5 29.30 31.25 -8.37
C GLY A 5 29.50 29.79 -7.99
N ASN A 6 29.51 29.50 -6.70
CA ASN A 6 29.47 28.13 -6.21
C ASN A 6 28.02 27.62 -6.27
N GLN A 7 27.58 27.22 -7.46
CA GLN A 7 26.25 26.65 -7.74
C GLN A 7 26.18 25.13 -7.50
N ASN A 8 26.83 24.60 -6.46
CA ASN A 8 26.79 23.15 -6.17
C ASN A 8 25.96 22.81 -4.93
N ALA A 9 24.80 23.45 -4.77
CA ALA A 9 23.69 22.81 -4.09
C ALA A 9 22.87 22.09 -5.17
N GLN A 10 23.16 20.82 -5.42
CA GLN A 10 22.12 19.93 -5.98
C GLN A 10 21.18 19.62 -4.81
N PRO A 11 19.96 20.18 -4.73
CA PRO A 11 18.95 19.52 -3.94
C PRO A 11 18.56 18.29 -4.76
N GLY A 12 18.96 17.09 -4.31
CA GLY A 12 18.23 15.88 -4.72
C GLY A 12 16.73 16.15 -4.53
N PRO A 13 15.83 15.55 -5.34
CA PRO A 13 14.40 15.86 -5.28
C PRO A 13 13.92 15.70 -3.83
N ARG A 14 13.73 16.85 -3.17
CA ARG A 14 13.45 16.90 -1.73
C ARG A 14 11.99 16.53 -1.58
N TRP A 15 11.76 15.29 -1.18
CA TRP A 15 10.46 14.80 -0.78
C TRP A 15 9.81 15.80 0.19
N SER A 16 8.59 16.24 -0.12
CA SER A 16 7.86 17.12 0.79
C SER A 16 7.33 16.34 1.99
N LEU A 17 7.01 17.03 3.09
CA LEU A 17 6.35 16.39 4.24
C LEU A 17 4.98 15.81 3.85
N ASP A 18 4.30 16.40 2.87
CA ASP A 18 3.03 15.90 2.37
C ASP A 18 3.19 14.62 1.55
N ASP A 19 4.29 14.52 0.79
CA ASP A 19 4.66 13.30 0.07
C ASP A 19 4.93 12.13 1.01
N GLU A 20 5.68 12.38 2.08
CA GLU A 20 5.97 11.39 3.12
C GLU A 20 4.68 10.90 3.80
N ARG A 21 3.80 11.84 4.18
CA ARG A 21 2.51 11.50 4.77
C ARG A 21 1.62 10.70 3.84
N ALA A 22 1.59 11.06 2.56
CA ALA A 22 0.80 10.36 1.55
C ALA A 22 1.29 8.92 1.34
N PHE A 23 2.60 8.73 1.26
CA PHE A 23 3.22 7.40 1.14
C PHE A 23 2.95 6.54 2.38
N GLU A 24 3.20 7.06 3.58
CA GLU A 24 2.94 6.34 4.83
C GLU A 24 1.45 6.02 5.02
N SER A 25 0.56 6.91 4.58
CA SER A 25 -0.87 6.63 4.52
C SER A 25 -1.18 5.48 3.57
N ALA A 26 -0.64 5.49 2.34
CA ALA A 26 -0.85 4.43 1.37
C ALA A 26 -0.36 3.07 1.88
N ARG A 27 0.86 3.02 2.45
CA ARG A 27 1.45 1.80 3.03
C ARG A 27 0.61 1.25 4.19
N ARG A 28 0.06 2.12 5.05
CA ARG A 28 -0.86 1.73 6.13
C ARG A 28 -2.18 1.17 5.59
N ARG A 29 -2.73 1.75 4.52
CA ARG A 29 -3.97 1.27 3.89
C ARG A 29 -3.81 -0.11 3.28
N ILE A 30 -2.72 -0.35 2.56
CA ILE A 30 -2.41 -1.70 2.04
C ILE A 30 -2.30 -2.70 3.21
N GLY A 31 -1.58 -2.34 4.26
CA GLY A 31 -1.46 -3.19 5.46
C GLY A 31 -2.80 -3.51 6.12
N ALA A 32 -3.74 -2.56 6.14
CA ALA A 32 -5.08 -2.80 6.68
C ALA A 32 -5.91 -3.77 5.81
N VAL A 33 -5.75 -3.73 4.49
CA VAL A 33 -6.38 -4.69 3.56
C VAL A 33 -5.81 -6.09 3.77
N ILE A 34 -4.48 -6.24 3.83
CA ILE A 34 -3.83 -7.53 4.12
C ILE A 34 -4.34 -8.11 5.43
N ALA A 35 -4.38 -7.31 6.50
CA ALA A 35 -4.88 -7.77 7.80
C ALA A 35 -6.36 -8.21 7.75
N ALA A 36 -7.19 -7.57 6.91
CA ALA A 36 -8.57 -7.98 6.73
C ALA A 36 -8.69 -9.31 5.98
N TYR A 37 -7.84 -9.56 4.97
CA TYR A 37 -7.74 -10.87 4.32
C TYR A 37 -7.25 -11.94 5.30
N SER A 38 -6.18 -11.70 6.06
CA SER A 38 -5.69 -12.65 7.06
C SER A 38 -6.75 -13.05 8.09
N ALA A 39 -7.57 -12.08 8.54
CA ALA A 39 -8.67 -12.38 9.46
C ALA A 39 -9.74 -13.28 8.82
N ARG A 40 -10.02 -13.10 7.52
CA ARG A 40 -10.98 -13.94 6.79
C ARG A 40 -10.43 -15.33 6.48
N ILE A 41 -9.16 -15.44 6.12
CA ILE A 41 -8.46 -16.72 5.96
C ILE A 41 -8.60 -17.52 7.26
N GLY A 42 -8.25 -16.92 8.40
CA GLY A 42 -8.39 -17.60 9.70
C GLY A 42 -9.84 -17.98 10.03
N ALA A 43 -10.84 -17.23 9.56
CA ALA A 43 -12.25 -17.60 9.73
C ALA A 43 -12.68 -18.77 8.82
N ALA A 44 -12.19 -18.82 7.58
CA ALA A 44 -12.42 -19.91 6.65
C ALA A 44 -11.76 -21.21 7.13
N GLU A 45 -10.50 -21.13 7.56
CA GLU A 45 -9.77 -22.26 8.17
C GLU A 45 -10.51 -22.80 9.40
N ALA A 46 -10.99 -21.92 10.30
CA ALA A 46 -11.76 -22.32 11.48
C ALA A 46 -13.11 -22.98 11.13
N ALA A 47 -13.67 -22.68 9.96
CA ALA A 47 -14.88 -23.31 9.43
C ALA A 47 -14.60 -24.61 8.66
N GLY A 48 -13.33 -24.95 8.41
CA GLY A 48 -12.91 -26.07 7.56
C GLY A 48 -13.15 -25.84 6.07
N ASP A 49 -13.22 -24.57 5.63
CA ASP A 49 -13.35 -24.20 4.23
C ASP A 49 -11.98 -23.85 3.64
N ASP A 50 -11.17 -24.91 3.42
CA ASP A 50 -9.80 -24.77 2.91
C ASP A 50 -9.78 -24.12 1.52
N ALA A 51 -10.81 -24.36 0.69
CA ALA A 51 -10.89 -23.78 -0.65
C ALA A 51 -11.09 -22.26 -0.62
N GLU A 52 -11.91 -21.74 0.28
CA GLU A 52 -12.05 -20.29 0.49
C GLU A 52 -10.79 -19.70 1.12
N ALA A 53 -10.14 -20.40 2.07
CA ALA A 53 -8.88 -19.97 2.64
C ALA A 53 -7.79 -19.80 1.57
N ASP A 54 -7.62 -20.79 0.69
CA ASP A 54 -6.67 -20.75 -0.42
C ASP A 54 -6.99 -19.61 -1.40
N ARG A 55 -8.27 -19.44 -1.80
CA ARG A 55 -8.67 -18.33 -2.67
C ARG A 55 -8.32 -16.97 -2.06
N LEU A 56 -8.60 -16.79 -0.77
CA LEU A 56 -8.32 -15.53 -0.06
C LEU A 56 -6.81 -15.29 0.10
N ALA A 57 -6.01 -16.35 0.25
CA ALA A 57 -4.56 -16.25 0.26
C ALA A 57 -4.02 -15.77 -1.10
N ASP A 58 -4.48 -16.38 -2.20
CA ASP A 58 -4.11 -15.98 -3.56
C ASP A 58 -4.44 -14.50 -3.85
N GLU A 59 -5.60 -14.03 -3.39
CA GLU A 59 -5.98 -12.62 -3.50
C GLU A 59 -5.10 -11.69 -2.63
N SER A 60 -4.74 -12.13 -1.43
CA SER A 60 -3.91 -11.37 -0.49
C SER A 60 -2.48 -11.16 -1.00
N ASP A 61 -1.91 -12.14 -1.71
CA ASP A 61 -0.54 -12.11 -2.24
C ASP A 61 -0.29 -10.89 -3.13
N GLY A 62 -1.28 -10.49 -3.93
CA GLY A 62 -1.19 -9.29 -4.77
C GLY A 62 -1.00 -8.00 -3.95
N TYR A 63 -1.63 -7.92 -2.78
CA TYR A 63 -1.49 -6.75 -1.89
C TYR A 63 -0.20 -6.79 -1.09
N GLU A 64 0.30 -7.98 -0.74
CA GLU A 64 1.62 -8.10 -0.14
C GLU A 64 2.73 -7.63 -1.09
N GLU A 65 2.67 -8.07 -2.35
CA GLU A 65 3.64 -7.66 -3.35
C GLU A 65 3.53 -6.17 -3.66
N LEU A 66 2.31 -5.63 -3.75
CA LEU A 66 2.09 -4.19 -3.85
C LEU A 66 2.74 -3.44 -2.68
N ARG A 67 2.62 -3.93 -1.44
CA ARG A 67 3.25 -3.29 -0.27
C ARG A 67 4.77 -3.34 -0.31
N ARG A 68 5.36 -4.43 -0.84
CA ARG A 68 6.82 -4.59 -0.97
C ARG A 68 7.39 -3.68 -2.05
N THR A 69 6.66 -3.50 -3.14
CA THR A 69 7.14 -2.79 -4.34
C THR A 69 6.75 -1.31 -4.38
N LEU A 70 5.80 -0.87 -3.55
CA LEU A 70 5.39 0.53 -3.50
C LEU A 70 6.58 1.46 -3.22
N SER A 71 6.85 2.35 -4.17
CA SER A 71 7.94 3.32 -4.08
C SER A 71 7.43 4.69 -3.61
N PRO A 72 8.21 5.44 -2.80
CA PRO A 72 7.93 6.83 -2.47
C PRO A 72 7.85 7.78 -3.69
N ASP A 73 8.41 7.36 -4.82
CA ASP A 73 8.41 8.11 -6.09
C ASP A 73 7.17 7.83 -6.95
N ASP A 74 6.40 6.77 -6.64
CA ASP A 74 5.19 6.43 -7.37
C ASP A 74 3.99 7.27 -6.89
N LYS A 75 4.01 8.56 -7.24
CA LYS A 75 2.96 9.51 -6.82
C LYS A 75 1.57 9.11 -7.29
N ALA A 76 1.48 8.55 -8.50
CA ALA A 76 0.21 8.11 -9.07
C ALA A 76 -0.34 6.89 -8.30
N GLY A 77 0.51 5.89 -8.04
CA GLY A 77 0.14 4.72 -7.24
C GLY A 77 -0.25 5.10 -5.81
N ILE A 78 0.54 5.94 -5.14
CA ILE A 78 0.24 6.45 -3.79
C ILE A 78 -1.12 7.16 -3.76
N ALA A 79 -1.39 8.06 -4.72
CA ALA A 79 -2.65 8.77 -4.79
C ALA A 79 -3.83 7.82 -5.01
N ARG A 80 -3.68 6.86 -5.92
CA ARG A 80 -4.67 5.83 -6.20
C ARG A 80 -4.99 4.99 -4.97
N ILE A 81 -3.97 4.48 -4.28
CA ILE A 81 -4.13 3.69 -3.07
C ILE A 81 -4.89 4.49 -2.01
N ASN A 82 -4.52 5.74 -1.80
CA ASN A 82 -5.17 6.60 -0.82
C ASN A 82 -6.66 6.87 -1.13
N ALA A 83 -7.04 6.87 -2.41
CA ALA A 83 -8.42 7.04 -2.84
C ALA A 83 -9.25 5.74 -2.77
N GLU A 84 -8.71 4.62 -3.28
CA GLU A 84 -9.48 3.40 -3.54
C GLU A 84 -9.48 2.40 -2.36
N PHE A 85 -8.39 2.34 -1.59
CA PHE A 85 -8.22 1.33 -0.55
C PHE A 85 -9.18 1.45 0.65
N PRO A 86 -9.69 2.63 1.06
CA PRO A 86 -10.72 2.66 2.11
C PRO A 86 -11.99 1.91 1.71
N GLU A 87 -12.44 2.02 0.45
CA GLU A 87 -13.61 1.28 -0.04
C GLU A 87 -13.30 -0.21 -0.20
N LEU A 88 -12.13 -0.54 -0.75
CA LEU A 88 -11.67 -1.93 -0.84
C LEU A 88 -11.64 -2.60 0.54
N LEU A 89 -11.10 -1.92 1.57
CA LEU A 89 -11.07 -2.43 2.93
C LEU A 89 -12.49 -2.70 3.47
N ALA A 90 -13.44 -1.82 3.20
CA ALA A 90 -14.83 -2.01 3.61
C ALA A 90 -15.45 -3.25 2.94
N ARG A 91 -15.18 -3.43 1.64
CA ARG A 91 -15.65 -4.59 0.85
C ARG A 91 -15.04 -5.91 1.35
N VAL A 92 -13.73 -5.97 1.54
CA VAL A 92 -13.04 -7.16 2.05
C VAL A 92 -13.61 -7.56 3.42
N ARG A 93 -13.81 -6.61 4.33
CA ARG A 93 -14.41 -6.87 5.65
C ARG A 93 -15.86 -7.35 5.59
N ALA A 94 -16.61 -6.91 4.58
CA ALA A 94 -17.99 -7.34 4.35
C ALA A 94 -18.08 -8.72 3.65
N GLY A 95 -16.96 -9.33 3.28
CA GLY A 95 -16.95 -10.57 2.49
C GLY A 95 -17.22 -10.36 1.00
N LEU A 96 -17.15 -9.12 0.51
CA LEU A 96 -17.41 -8.73 -0.87
C LEU A 96 -16.09 -8.59 -1.62
N SER A 97 -15.39 -9.70 -1.80
CA SER A 97 -14.10 -9.81 -2.51
C SER A 97 -14.24 -10.66 -3.76
#